data_AF-A0A1A7XEP6-F1
#
_entry.id   AF-A0A1A7XEP6-F1
#
_cell.length_a   1.000
_cell.length_b   1.000
_cell.length_c   1.000
_cell.angle_alpha   90.00
_cell.angle_beta   90.00
_cell.angle_gamma   90.00
#
_symmetry.space_group_name_H-M   'P 1'
#
loop_
_entity.id
_entity.type
_entity.pdbx_description
1 polymer ?
#
loop_
_entity_poly.entity_id
_entity_poly.type
_entity_poly.pdbx_seq_one_letter_code
_entity_poly.pdbx_strand_id
1 'polypeptide(L)'
;MTTSWSDRLQNCADLPANMDGMALKKYRREAHHSFPKDLAQKHPAMRVFVNRSLAMEKIKCFGFDMDYTLAVYKSPEYESLGFDLTVERLVSIGYPQELLNFVYDPSFPTRGLVFDTMYGNLLKVDTYGNILVCVHGFNFLRGPEIREMYPNKFIQRGDTDRFYILNTLFNLPETYLFACLVDFFSNCSRYSSCEAGFKDGDLFMSYKSMFQDVRDAVDWVHFKGSLKEKTVENLEKYVVKDPKLPLLLSRMNEVAKVFLVTNSDYKYTQKIMTYLFDFSHGPKPGTPRRPWQSYFDLILVDARKPVFFGEGTVLRQVDTVGASMFQGTEAKLTLYM
;
A
#
# COMPACT_ATOMS: atom_id res chain seq x y z
N MET A 1 -16.17 -11.51 13.78
CA MET A 1 -15.41 -10.69 12.82
C MET A 1 -14.62 -9.68 13.61
N THR A 2 -13.30 -9.70 13.49
CA THR A 2 -12.40 -8.69 14.08
C THR A 2 -12.45 -7.42 13.22
N THR A 3 -12.73 -6.27 13.82
CA THR A 3 -12.75 -4.96 13.13
C THR A 3 -11.38 -4.64 12.53
N SER A 4 -11.31 -4.39 11.22
CA SER A 4 -10.06 -4.06 10.52
C SER A 4 -9.64 -2.61 10.78
N TRP A 5 -8.44 -2.24 10.34
CA TRP A 5 -7.98 -0.86 10.41
C TRP A 5 -8.73 0.05 9.43
N SER A 6 -9.17 -0.46 8.27
CA SER A 6 -9.97 0.31 7.31
C SER A 6 -11.40 0.54 7.79
N ASP A 7 -11.99 -0.39 8.55
CA ASP A 7 -13.31 -0.17 9.19
C ASP A 7 -13.27 1.08 10.08
N ARG A 8 -12.20 1.24 10.86
CA ARG A 8 -12.01 2.43 11.71
C ARG A 8 -11.88 3.71 10.90
N LEU A 9 -11.19 3.64 9.75
CA LEU A 9 -11.05 4.77 8.84
C LEU A 9 -12.39 5.12 8.18
N GLN A 10 -13.15 4.14 7.69
CA GLN A 10 -14.47 4.37 7.10
C GLN A 10 -15.46 4.92 8.13
N ASN A 11 -15.49 4.37 9.34
CA ASN A 11 -16.32 4.90 10.44
C ASN A 11 -16.00 6.38 10.76
N CYS A 12 -14.72 6.79 10.64
CA CYS A 12 -14.36 8.20 10.78
C CYS A 12 -14.66 9.03 9.52
N ALA A 13 -14.59 8.42 8.33
CA ALA A 13 -14.93 9.03 7.05
C ALA A 13 -16.43 9.40 6.97
N ASP A 14 -17.30 8.56 7.54
CA ASP A 14 -18.76 8.78 7.53
C ASP A 14 -19.21 9.94 8.43
N LEU A 15 -18.37 10.36 9.38
CA LEU A 15 -18.66 11.50 10.25
C LEU A 15 -18.51 12.82 9.46
N PRO A 16 -19.53 13.72 9.49
CA PRO A 16 -19.44 15.01 8.83
C PRO A 16 -18.41 15.92 9.51
N ALA A 17 -17.83 16.84 8.75
CA ALA A 17 -16.92 17.84 9.32
C ALA A 17 -17.68 18.89 10.13
N ASN A 18 -17.43 18.93 11.45
CA ASN A 18 -17.80 20.06 12.29
C ASN A 18 -16.63 21.06 12.34
N MET A 19 -16.83 22.23 11.72
CA MET A 19 -15.79 23.26 11.57
C MET A 19 -15.78 24.30 12.70
N ASP A 20 -16.60 24.13 13.75
CA ASP A 20 -16.55 24.97 14.94
C ASP A 20 -15.16 24.89 15.62
N GLY A 21 -14.60 26.04 16.00
CA GLY A 21 -13.24 26.12 16.51
C GLY A 21 -13.02 25.39 17.84
N MET A 22 -14.03 25.34 18.71
CA MET A 22 -13.98 24.57 19.96
C MET A 22 -14.15 23.08 19.67
N ALA A 23 -15.08 22.72 18.78
CA ALA A 23 -15.27 21.34 18.34
C ALA A 23 -13.98 20.78 17.72
N LEU A 24 -13.31 21.50 16.82
CA LEU A 24 -12.05 21.08 16.20
C LEU A 24 -10.92 20.94 17.23
N LYS A 25 -10.79 21.86 18.19
CA LYS A 25 -9.80 21.75 19.28
C LYS A 25 -10.07 20.52 20.15
N LYS A 26 -11.33 20.30 20.53
CA LYS A 26 -11.78 19.12 21.27
C LYS A 26 -11.50 17.83 20.48
N TYR A 27 -11.87 17.79 19.20
CA TYR A 27 -11.66 16.63 18.31
C TYR A 27 -10.18 16.26 18.16
N ARG A 28 -9.27 17.25 18.16
CA ARG A 28 -7.82 17.04 18.03
C ARG A 28 -7.09 16.79 19.36
N ARG A 29 -7.62 17.29 20.50
CA ARG A 29 -6.97 17.21 21.83
C ARG A 29 -7.54 16.13 22.75
N GLU A 30 -8.86 15.91 22.75
CA GLU A 30 -9.57 15.18 23.81
C GLU A 30 -9.73 13.68 23.55
N ALA A 31 -8.94 13.08 22.65
CA ALA A 31 -8.91 11.63 22.43
C ALA A 31 -8.53 10.80 23.70
N HIS A 32 -8.29 11.43 24.86
CA HIS A 32 -8.02 10.73 26.11
C HIS A 32 -8.75 11.20 27.38
N HIS A 33 -9.47 12.34 27.45
CA HIS A 33 -9.85 12.90 28.77
C HIS A 33 -11.32 13.29 29.03
N SER A 34 -12.23 13.18 28.07
CA SER A 34 -13.61 13.68 28.27
C SER A 34 -14.67 13.02 27.38
N PHE A 35 -14.36 11.83 26.89
CA PHE A 35 -15.38 10.90 26.38
C PHE A 35 -15.61 9.83 27.44
N PRO A 36 -16.85 9.31 27.60
CA PRO A 36 -17.07 8.08 28.36
C PRO A 36 -16.01 7.05 27.94
N LYS A 37 -15.42 6.33 28.90
CA LYS A 37 -14.27 5.42 28.65
C LYS A 37 -14.49 4.46 27.47
N ASP A 38 -15.75 4.17 27.14
CA ASP A 38 -16.16 3.31 26.02
C ASP A 38 -15.98 3.92 24.61
N LEU A 39 -15.79 5.24 24.50
CA LEU A 39 -15.57 5.99 23.25
C LEU A 39 -14.14 6.55 23.09
N ALA A 40 -13.43 6.81 24.19
CA ALA A 40 -12.02 7.21 24.14
C ALA A 40 -11.12 6.10 23.57
N GLN A 41 -11.53 4.83 23.74
CA GLN A 41 -10.88 3.68 23.11
C GLN A 41 -11.17 3.58 21.59
N LYS A 42 -12.14 4.35 21.07
CA LYS A 42 -12.58 4.30 19.65
C LYS A 42 -11.93 5.35 18.74
N HIS A 43 -11.33 6.44 19.25
CA HIS A 43 -10.85 7.54 18.38
C HIS A 43 -9.44 8.15 18.69
N PRO A 44 -8.36 7.35 18.85
CA PRO A 44 -6.99 7.86 18.70
C PRO A 44 -6.63 8.29 17.25
N ALA A 45 -7.53 8.06 16.29
CA ALA A 45 -7.31 8.18 14.84
C ALA A 45 -7.23 9.61 14.26
N MET A 46 -7.40 10.67 15.06
CA MET A 46 -7.65 12.03 14.55
C MET A 46 -6.53 13.04 14.86
N ARG A 47 -5.36 12.57 15.34
CA ARG A 47 -4.21 13.41 15.69
C ARG A 47 -3.11 13.34 14.64
N VAL A 48 -2.53 14.49 14.31
CA VAL A 48 -1.24 14.55 13.60
C VAL A 48 -0.12 14.51 14.64
N PHE A 49 0.72 13.48 14.60
CA PHE A 49 1.86 13.33 15.50
C PHE A 49 3.09 14.12 15.00
N VAL A 50 4.00 14.49 15.90
CA VAL A 50 5.12 15.38 15.59
C VAL A 50 6.44 14.75 16.05
N ASN A 51 7.31 14.40 15.09
CA ASN A 51 8.70 14.00 15.36
C ASN A 51 9.66 15.19 15.32
N ARG A 52 9.40 16.17 14.44
CA ARG A 52 10.14 17.43 14.31
C ARG A 52 9.14 18.58 14.15
N SER A 53 9.40 19.70 14.80
CA SER A 53 8.54 20.89 14.73
C SER A 53 8.38 21.38 13.29
N LEU A 54 7.14 21.70 12.90
CA LEU A 54 6.81 22.19 11.56
C LEU A 54 5.81 23.34 11.66
N ALA A 55 6.22 24.52 11.20
CA ALA A 55 5.38 25.71 11.18
C ALA A 55 4.54 25.74 9.90
N MET A 56 3.25 25.41 10.01
CA MET A 56 2.34 25.27 8.85
C MET A 56 2.22 26.55 8.00
N GLU A 57 2.40 27.74 8.60
CA GLU A 57 2.40 29.03 7.89
C GLU A 57 3.52 29.17 6.83
N LYS A 58 4.62 28.43 7.01
CA LYS A 58 5.76 28.42 6.09
C LYS A 58 5.55 27.48 4.90
N ILE A 59 4.55 26.60 4.96
CA ILE A 59 4.25 25.66 3.88
C ILE A 59 3.54 26.40 2.75
N LYS A 60 4.09 26.32 1.54
CA LYS A 60 3.55 26.97 0.33
C LYS A 60 2.99 25.99 -0.69
N CYS A 61 3.30 24.71 -0.55
CA CYS A 61 2.80 23.65 -1.41
C CYS A 61 2.41 22.43 -0.57
N PHE A 62 1.26 21.82 -0.86
CA PHE A 62 0.82 20.54 -0.33
C PHE A 62 0.85 19.49 -1.43
N GLY A 63 1.74 18.50 -1.29
CA GLY A 63 1.88 17.39 -2.24
C GLY A 63 1.20 16.13 -1.74
N PHE A 64 0.51 15.43 -2.65
CA PHE A 64 -0.18 14.18 -2.35
C PHE A 64 0.32 13.04 -3.24
N ASP A 65 0.40 11.85 -2.65
CA ASP A 65 0.32 10.59 -3.38
C ASP A 65 -1.14 10.14 -3.47
N MET A 66 -1.48 9.21 -4.37
CA MET A 66 -2.84 8.70 -4.49
C MET A 66 -3.03 7.43 -3.65
N ASP A 67 -2.38 6.34 -4.03
CA ASP A 67 -2.64 5.00 -3.50
C ASP A 67 -2.20 4.88 -2.04
N TYR A 68 -3.08 4.33 -1.18
CA TYR A 68 -2.94 4.29 0.29
C TYR A 68 -2.67 5.64 0.97
N THR A 69 -2.92 6.78 0.28
CA THR A 69 -2.84 8.13 0.85
C THR A 69 -4.18 8.87 0.71
N LEU A 70 -4.59 9.18 -0.52
CA LEU A 70 -5.94 9.69 -0.81
C LEU A 70 -6.93 8.54 -1.00
N ALA A 71 -6.51 7.52 -1.75
CA ALA A 71 -7.27 6.30 -2.02
C ALA A 71 -6.80 5.20 -1.06
N VAL A 72 -7.43 5.12 0.12
CA VAL A 72 -7.13 4.04 1.07
C VAL A 72 -7.96 2.82 0.70
N TYR A 73 -7.31 1.71 0.35
CA TYR A 73 -8.01 0.47 0.04
C TYR A 73 -8.53 -0.23 1.31
N LYS A 74 -9.69 -0.86 1.22
CA LYS A 74 -10.37 -1.56 2.31
C LYS A 74 -9.72 -2.92 2.58
N SER A 75 -9.55 -3.22 3.86
CA SER A 75 -8.91 -4.40 4.39
C SER A 75 -9.92 -5.27 5.15
N PRO A 76 -9.93 -6.59 4.92
CA PRO A 76 -8.95 -7.37 4.15
C PRO A 76 -9.30 -7.53 2.65
N GLU A 77 -10.38 -6.94 2.17
CA GLU A 77 -10.95 -7.26 0.84
C GLU A 77 -9.97 -6.99 -0.30
N TYR A 78 -9.22 -5.89 -0.24
CA TYR A 78 -8.27 -5.54 -1.29
C TYR A 78 -7.02 -6.41 -1.24
N GLU A 79 -6.49 -6.71 -0.04
CA GLU A 79 -5.39 -7.64 0.12
C GLU A 79 -5.75 -9.05 -0.37
N SER A 80 -6.94 -9.55 -0.02
CA SER A 80 -7.45 -10.83 -0.52
C SER A 80 -7.54 -10.86 -2.05
N LEU A 81 -8.07 -9.80 -2.67
CA LEU A 81 -8.12 -9.72 -4.14
C LEU A 81 -6.73 -9.78 -4.78
N GLY A 82 -5.77 -9.02 -4.23
CA GLY A 82 -4.38 -9.05 -4.70
C GLY A 82 -3.72 -10.42 -4.50
N PHE A 83 -4.02 -11.08 -3.38
CA PHE A 83 -3.53 -12.43 -3.06
C PHE A 83 -4.05 -13.46 -4.07
N ASP A 84 -5.36 -13.53 -4.27
CA ASP A 84 -6.00 -14.52 -5.15
C ASP A 84 -5.48 -14.39 -6.59
N LEU A 85 -5.42 -13.16 -7.12
CA LEU A 85 -4.89 -12.91 -8.47
C LEU A 85 -3.41 -13.26 -8.61
N THR A 86 -2.62 -13.06 -7.55
CA THR A 86 -1.20 -13.42 -7.55
C THR A 86 -1.02 -14.94 -7.54
N VAL A 87 -1.83 -15.65 -6.74
CA VAL A 87 -1.88 -17.11 -6.71
C VAL A 87 -2.27 -17.67 -8.07
N GLU A 88 -3.36 -17.18 -8.68
CA GLU A 88 -3.77 -17.54 -10.04
C GLU A 88 -2.65 -17.31 -11.06
N ARG A 89 -1.93 -16.19 -10.93
CA ARG A 89 -0.81 -15.86 -11.82
C ARG A 89 0.33 -16.86 -11.67
N LEU A 90 0.73 -17.22 -10.45
CA LEU A 90 1.77 -18.22 -10.20
C LEU A 90 1.39 -19.59 -10.77
N VAL A 91 0.15 -20.02 -10.55
CA VAL A 91 -0.36 -21.28 -11.10
C VAL A 91 -0.36 -21.25 -12.63
N SER A 92 -0.72 -20.12 -13.25
CA SER A 92 -0.70 -19.96 -14.71
C SER A 92 0.70 -20.09 -15.34
N ILE A 93 1.77 -19.85 -14.57
CA ILE A 93 3.16 -19.97 -15.04
C ILE A 93 3.82 -21.30 -14.62
N GLY A 94 3.07 -22.21 -13.99
CA GLY A 94 3.51 -23.59 -13.74
C GLY A 94 3.69 -23.96 -12.26
N TYR A 95 3.33 -23.09 -11.31
CA TYR A 95 3.27 -23.51 -9.90
C TYR A 95 2.15 -24.53 -9.67
N PRO A 96 2.24 -25.37 -8.60
CA PRO A 96 1.28 -26.44 -8.33
C PRO A 96 -0.16 -25.93 -8.17
N GLN A 97 -1.14 -26.72 -8.64
CA GLN A 97 -2.56 -26.36 -8.60
C GLN A 97 -3.09 -26.23 -7.17
N GLU A 98 -2.46 -26.92 -6.21
CA GLU A 98 -2.78 -26.90 -4.79
C GLU A 98 -2.73 -25.48 -4.19
N LEU A 99 -1.95 -24.57 -4.79
CA LEU A 99 -1.89 -23.16 -4.37
C LEU A 99 -3.24 -22.46 -4.49
N LEU A 100 -4.12 -22.87 -5.41
CA LEU A 100 -5.47 -22.31 -5.56
C LEU A 100 -6.36 -22.52 -4.32
N ASN A 101 -5.96 -23.42 -3.41
CA ASN A 101 -6.66 -23.64 -2.14
C ASN A 101 -6.20 -22.67 -1.04
N PHE A 102 -5.19 -21.84 -1.29
CA PHE A 102 -4.77 -20.84 -0.31
C PHE A 102 -5.85 -19.77 -0.14
N VAL A 103 -6.04 -19.35 1.10
CA VAL A 103 -6.94 -18.26 1.46
C VAL A 103 -6.15 -17.24 2.25
N TYR A 104 -6.24 -15.98 1.85
CA TYR A 104 -5.56 -14.88 2.53
C TYR A 104 -5.99 -14.78 3.99
N ASP A 105 -5.04 -14.84 4.92
CA ASP A 105 -5.25 -14.60 6.35
C ASP A 105 -4.66 -13.24 6.77
N PRO A 106 -5.50 -12.23 7.03
CA PRO A 106 -5.03 -10.90 7.45
C PRO A 106 -4.42 -10.88 8.87
N SER A 107 -4.54 -11.96 9.65
CA SER A 107 -4.01 -12.02 11.02
C SER A 107 -2.51 -12.29 11.08
N PHE A 108 -1.93 -12.84 10.02
CA PHE A 108 -0.51 -13.19 9.95
C PHE A 108 0.41 -12.02 9.58
N PRO A 109 0.24 -11.33 8.42
CA PRO A 109 1.26 -10.41 7.95
C PRO A 109 1.25 -9.09 8.74
N THR A 110 2.44 -8.61 9.07
CA THR A 110 2.66 -7.24 9.55
C THR A 110 3.54 -6.51 8.53
N ARG A 111 3.21 -5.26 8.20
CA ARG A 111 4.02 -4.45 7.28
C ARG A 111 5.43 -4.19 7.82
N GLY A 112 6.43 -4.18 6.94
CA GLY A 112 7.82 -3.87 7.27
C GLY A 112 8.68 -5.07 7.66
N LEU A 113 8.19 -6.30 7.42
CA LEU A 113 9.02 -7.50 7.51
C LEU A 113 10.08 -7.51 6.42
N VAL A 114 11.13 -8.28 6.66
CA VAL A 114 12.24 -8.50 5.72
C VAL A 114 12.19 -9.96 5.29
N PHE A 115 12.14 -10.21 3.99
CA PHE A 115 12.29 -11.56 3.45
C PHE A 115 13.77 -11.84 3.18
N ASP A 116 14.29 -12.93 3.75
CA ASP A 116 15.63 -13.44 3.44
C ASP A 116 15.56 -14.42 2.26
N THR A 117 16.02 -13.99 1.09
CA THR A 117 16.01 -14.81 -0.12
C THR A 117 17.00 -15.98 -0.10
N MET A 118 17.92 -16.02 0.87
CA MET A 118 18.85 -17.13 1.03
C MET A 118 18.23 -18.30 1.78
N TYR A 119 17.47 -18.02 2.85
CA TYR A 119 16.95 -19.04 3.77
C TYR A 119 15.42 -19.13 3.83
N GLY A 120 14.70 -18.32 3.05
CA GLY A 120 13.24 -18.38 2.96
C GLY A 120 12.52 -17.92 4.22
N ASN A 121 13.16 -17.07 5.05
CA ASN A 121 12.62 -16.63 6.32
C ASN A 121 12.00 -15.23 6.23
N LEU A 122 10.88 -15.04 6.92
CA LEU A 122 10.35 -13.71 7.24
C LEU A 122 10.92 -13.23 8.58
N LEU A 123 11.55 -12.07 8.55
CA LEU A 123 12.26 -11.49 9.68
C LEU A 123 11.61 -10.18 10.10
N LYS A 124 11.33 -10.05 11.40
CA LYS A 124 11.07 -8.75 12.03
C LYS A 124 12.35 -8.28 12.67
N VAL A 125 12.82 -7.09 12.28
CA VAL A 125 14.10 -6.55 12.73
C VAL A 125 13.95 -5.16 13.33
N ASP A 126 14.89 -4.79 14.21
CA ASP A 126 15.00 -3.42 14.69
C ASP A 126 15.74 -2.51 13.68
N THR A 127 16.00 -1.26 14.09
CA THR A 127 16.73 -0.28 13.28
C THR A 127 18.17 -0.67 12.98
N TYR A 128 18.79 -1.49 13.82
CA TYR A 128 20.17 -1.94 13.67
C TYR A 128 20.27 -3.24 12.87
N GLY A 129 19.15 -3.93 12.64
CA GLY A 129 19.14 -5.23 11.94
C GLY A 129 19.16 -6.43 12.88
N ASN A 130 18.98 -6.22 14.19
CA ASN A 130 18.82 -7.33 15.14
C ASN A 130 17.47 -8.01 14.93
N ILE A 131 17.47 -9.33 14.94
CA ILE A 131 16.28 -10.16 14.71
C ILE A 131 15.42 -10.20 15.98
N LEU A 132 14.20 -9.68 15.87
CA LEU A 132 13.17 -9.70 16.92
C LEU A 132 12.28 -10.93 16.78
N VAL A 133 11.92 -11.29 15.54
CA VAL A 133 11.09 -12.46 15.20
C VAL A 133 11.64 -13.06 13.91
N CYS A 134 11.67 -14.39 13.83
CA CYS A 134 12.02 -15.14 12.63
C CYS A 134 10.96 -16.23 12.40
N VAL A 135 10.42 -16.29 11.19
CA VAL A 135 9.40 -17.28 10.82
C VAL A 135 9.82 -17.98 9.53
N HIS A 136 9.76 -19.30 9.52
CA HIS A 136 9.98 -20.14 8.34
C HIS A 136 8.66 -20.82 7.96
N GLY A 137 8.04 -20.41 6.85
CA GLY A 137 6.64 -20.78 6.56
C GLY A 137 5.72 -20.22 7.64
N PHE A 138 5.06 -21.10 8.39
CA PHE A 138 4.30 -20.73 9.61
C PHE A 138 4.98 -21.13 10.93
N ASN A 139 6.20 -21.67 10.86
CA ASN A 139 6.97 -22.05 12.05
C ASN A 139 7.74 -20.85 12.64
N PHE A 140 7.39 -20.46 13.86
CA PHE A 140 8.09 -19.41 14.60
C PHE A 140 9.35 -19.96 15.26
N LEU A 141 10.52 -19.58 14.73
CA LEU A 141 11.80 -20.07 15.22
C LEU A 141 12.20 -19.42 16.54
N ARG A 142 12.80 -20.22 17.43
CA ARG A 142 13.32 -19.77 18.72
C ARG A 142 14.78 -19.36 18.62
N GLY A 143 15.27 -18.75 19.69
CA GLY A 143 16.62 -18.19 19.75
C GLY A 143 17.76 -19.12 19.31
N PRO A 144 17.80 -20.40 19.75
CA PRO A 144 18.82 -21.36 19.30
C PRO A 144 18.75 -21.66 17.80
N GLU A 145 17.57 -21.98 17.27
CA GLU A 145 17.34 -22.28 15.85
C GLU A 145 17.72 -21.09 14.96
N ILE A 146 17.37 -19.87 15.38
CA ILE A 146 17.79 -18.64 14.69
C ILE A 146 19.32 -18.54 14.61
N ARG A 147 20.07 -18.97 15.63
CA ARG A 147 21.53 -18.84 15.65
C ARG A 147 22.24 -19.79 14.69
N GLU A 148 21.58 -20.85 14.22
CA GLU A 148 22.14 -21.75 13.22
C GLU A 148 22.31 -21.02 11.87
N MET A 149 21.31 -20.23 11.47
CA MET A 149 21.34 -19.43 10.24
C MET A 149 21.87 -18.01 10.44
N TYR A 150 21.65 -17.43 11.63
CA TYR A 150 22.05 -16.07 11.99
C TYR A 150 22.84 -16.08 13.31
N PRO A 151 24.13 -16.45 13.32
CA PRO A 151 24.90 -16.64 14.56
C PRO A 151 24.87 -15.45 15.52
N ASN A 152 24.93 -14.23 14.97
CA ASN A 152 24.86 -12.98 15.74
C ASN A 152 23.42 -12.42 15.89
N LYS A 153 22.39 -13.18 15.50
CA LYS A 153 20.98 -12.74 15.43
C LYS A 153 20.81 -11.38 14.75
N PHE A 154 21.53 -11.19 13.65
CA PHE A 154 21.68 -9.91 12.98
C PHE A 154 21.70 -10.12 11.48
N ILE A 155 21.12 -9.16 10.74
CA ILE A 155 21.22 -9.08 9.28
C ILE A 155 21.81 -7.74 8.83
N GLN A 156 22.58 -7.77 7.74
CA GLN A 156 23.06 -6.56 7.09
C GLN A 156 21.97 -6.03 6.16
N ARG A 157 21.07 -5.19 6.68
CA ARG A 157 19.91 -4.66 5.92
C ARG A 157 20.28 -3.90 4.64
N GLY A 158 21.52 -3.44 4.51
CA GLY A 158 22.03 -2.79 3.30
C GLY A 158 22.36 -3.76 2.15
N ASP A 159 22.42 -5.06 2.43
CA ASP A 159 22.55 -6.11 1.42
C ASP A 159 21.18 -6.36 0.75
N THR A 160 20.84 -5.50 -0.20
CA THR A 160 19.56 -5.53 -0.92
C THR A 160 19.46 -6.66 -1.93
N ASP A 161 20.57 -7.34 -2.25
CA ASP A 161 20.58 -8.50 -3.14
C ASP A 161 20.07 -9.76 -2.45
N ARG A 162 20.13 -9.79 -1.12
CA ARG A 162 19.65 -10.88 -0.26
C ARG A 162 18.35 -10.53 0.46
N PHE A 163 18.28 -9.33 1.05
CA PHE A 163 17.18 -8.95 1.94
C PHE A 163 16.22 -7.98 1.27
N TYR A 164 14.94 -8.36 1.20
CA TYR A 164 13.90 -7.50 0.66
C TYR A 164 12.97 -6.99 1.76
N ILE A 165 12.80 -5.67 1.86
CA ILE A 165 11.96 -5.04 2.89
C ILE A 165 10.55 -4.76 2.33
N LEU A 166 9.54 -5.40 2.93
CA LEU A 166 8.13 -5.37 2.54
C LEU A 166 7.43 -4.13 3.14
N ASN A 167 7.73 -2.95 2.60
CA ASN A 167 7.48 -1.65 3.25
C ASN A 167 6.06 -1.06 3.11
N THR A 168 5.30 -1.49 2.12
CA THR A 168 4.00 -0.90 1.75
C THR A 168 2.84 -1.84 2.09
N LEU A 169 1.61 -1.32 2.12
CA LEU A 169 0.43 -2.16 2.31
C LEU A 169 0.18 -3.08 1.11
N PHE A 170 0.63 -2.71 -0.09
CA PHE A 170 0.64 -3.60 -1.26
C PHE A 170 1.51 -4.84 -1.08
N ASN A 171 2.45 -4.83 -0.12
CA ASN A 171 3.30 -5.99 0.15
C ASN A 171 2.63 -7.00 1.11
N LEU A 172 1.46 -6.69 1.72
CA LEU A 172 0.82 -7.60 2.66
C LEU A 172 0.40 -8.94 2.02
N PRO A 173 -0.21 -8.98 0.81
CA PRO A 173 -0.53 -10.23 0.13
C PRO A 173 0.69 -11.13 -0.08
N GLU A 174 1.77 -10.59 -0.65
CA GLU A 174 2.99 -11.36 -0.90
C GLU A 174 3.72 -11.75 0.39
N THR A 175 3.66 -10.93 1.44
CA THR A 175 4.20 -11.27 2.76
C THR A 175 3.59 -12.57 3.27
N TYR A 176 2.26 -12.69 3.18
CA TYR A 176 1.56 -13.92 3.57
C TYR A 176 1.83 -15.05 2.57
N LEU A 177 1.84 -14.76 1.26
CA LEU A 177 2.10 -15.76 0.22
C LEU A 177 3.49 -16.42 0.37
N PHE A 178 4.52 -15.67 0.74
CA PHE A 178 5.84 -16.25 1.04
C PHE A 178 5.76 -17.29 2.15
N ALA A 179 5.04 -16.99 3.24
CA ALA A 179 4.83 -17.95 4.31
C ALA A 179 4.04 -19.18 3.83
N CYS A 180 2.96 -18.99 3.06
CA CYS A 180 2.18 -20.09 2.49
C CYS A 180 3.03 -21.00 1.60
N LEU A 181 3.85 -20.42 0.70
CA LEU A 181 4.69 -21.18 -0.22
C LEU A 181 5.75 -21.97 0.54
N VAL A 182 6.50 -21.32 1.44
CA VAL A 182 7.51 -22.01 2.25
C VAL A 182 6.89 -23.13 3.08
N ASP A 183 5.74 -22.90 3.70
CA ASP A 183 5.02 -23.93 4.47
C ASP A 183 4.55 -25.08 3.58
N PHE A 184 3.93 -24.79 2.44
CA PHE A 184 3.44 -25.79 1.48
C PHE A 184 4.56 -26.69 0.98
N PHE A 185 5.66 -26.11 0.48
CA PHE A 185 6.78 -26.88 -0.06
C PHE A 185 7.54 -27.64 1.04
N SER A 186 7.57 -27.13 2.28
CA SER A 186 8.19 -27.84 3.41
C SER A 186 7.41 -29.08 3.85
N ASN A 187 6.07 -29.05 3.72
CA ASN A 187 5.19 -30.12 4.19
C ASN A 187 4.68 -31.05 3.07
N CYS A 188 4.92 -30.73 1.81
CA CYS A 188 4.52 -31.55 0.68
C CYS A 188 5.55 -32.66 0.41
N SER A 189 5.13 -33.92 0.51
CA SER A 189 6.00 -35.10 0.37
C SER A 189 6.69 -35.26 -0.99
N ARG A 190 6.24 -34.53 -2.02
CA ARG A 190 6.90 -34.48 -3.33
C ARG A 190 8.26 -33.78 -3.25
N TYR A 191 8.39 -32.79 -2.37
CA TYR A 191 9.57 -31.93 -2.34
C TYR A 191 10.50 -32.31 -1.19
N SER A 192 11.80 -32.23 -1.44
CA SER A 192 12.84 -32.36 -0.41
C SER A 192 13.37 -30.98 -0.04
N SER A 193 13.18 -30.61 1.23
CA SER A 193 13.68 -29.35 1.78
C SER A 193 15.22 -29.34 1.84
N CYS A 194 15.82 -28.25 1.40
CA CYS A 194 17.24 -27.95 1.45
C CYS A 194 17.45 -26.59 2.14
N GLU A 195 18.66 -26.29 2.61
CA GLU A 195 18.94 -25.02 3.30
C GLU A 195 18.55 -23.77 2.50
N ALA A 196 18.69 -23.80 1.17
CA ALA A 196 18.44 -22.66 0.28
C ALA A 196 17.21 -22.81 -0.64
N GLY A 197 16.34 -23.81 -0.40
CA GLY A 197 15.13 -24.01 -1.19
C GLY A 197 14.62 -25.45 -1.19
N PHE A 198 13.97 -25.85 -2.28
CA PHE A 198 13.31 -27.16 -2.40
C PHE A 198 13.75 -27.90 -3.66
N LYS A 199 13.82 -29.23 -3.60
CA LYS A 199 14.08 -30.11 -4.75
C LYS A 199 12.87 -30.97 -5.09
N ASP A 200 12.61 -31.14 -6.38
CA ASP A 200 11.66 -32.10 -6.96
C ASP A 200 12.37 -32.85 -8.10
N GLY A 201 12.89 -34.05 -7.82
CA GLY A 201 13.77 -34.77 -8.73
C GLY A 201 15.01 -33.95 -9.11
N ASP A 202 15.18 -33.67 -10.40
CA ASP A 202 16.29 -32.88 -10.95
C ASP A 202 16.06 -31.37 -10.91
N LEU A 203 14.86 -30.92 -10.52
CA LEU A 203 14.51 -29.51 -10.42
C LEU A 203 14.85 -28.97 -9.03
N PHE A 204 15.59 -27.87 -8.99
CA PHE A 204 15.89 -27.13 -7.76
C PHE A 204 15.27 -25.73 -7.84
N MET A 205 14.40 -25.42 -6.88
CA MET A 205 13.79 -24.12 -6.71
C MET A 205 14.35 -23.45 -5.46
N SER A 206 15.19 -22.45 -5.65
CA SER A 206 15.72 -21.65 -4.55
C SER A 206 14.66 -20.71 -3.96
N TYR A 207 14.82 -20.30 -2.70
CA TYR A 207 13.97 -19.25 -2.12
C TYR A 207 14.09 -17.93 -2.87
N LYS A 208 15.27 -17.63 -3.46
CA LYS A 208 15.49 -16.43 -4.27
C LYS A 208 14.72 -16.45 -5.59
N SER A 209 14.71 -17.58 -6.31
CA SER A 209 13.92 -17.71 -7.54
C SER A 209 12.42 -17.68 -7.24
N MET A 210 11.97 -18.37 -6.17
CA MET A 210 10.58 -18.29 -5.71
C MET A 210 10.17 -16.86 -5.32
N PHE A 211 11.07 -16.13 -4.66
CA PHE A 211 10.88 -14.71 -4.36
C PHE A 211 10.69 -13.88 -5.62
N GLN A 212 11.54 -14.08 -6.63
CA GLN A 212 11.46 -13.35 -7.89
C GLN A 212 10.15 -13.65 -8.62
N ASP A 213 9.72 -14.90 -8.68
CA ASP A 213 8.46 -15.29 -9.32
C ASP A 213 7.24 -14.62 -8.65
N VAL A 214 7.21 -14.58 -7.32
CA VAL A 214 6.14 -13.88 -6.58
C VAL A 214 6.17 -12.39 -6.87
N ARG A 215 7.35 -11.74 -6.82
CA ARG A 215 7.49 -10.30 -7.13
C ARG A 215 7.02 -9.99 -8.55
N ASP A 216 7.43 -10.79 -9.51
CA ASP A 216 7.05 -10.64 -10.92
C ASP A 216 5.54 -10.89 -11.11
N ALA A 217 4.95 -11.84 -10.37
CA ALA A 217 3.52 -12.09 -10.39
C ALA A 217 2.73 -10.91 -9.80
N VAL A 218 3.15 -10.36 -8.65
CA VAL A 218 2.54 -9.17 -8.04
C VAL A 218 2.62 -7.98 -8.99
N ASP A 219 3.79 -7.70 -9.56
CA ASP A 219 3.97 -6.60 -10.50
C ASP A 219 3.11 -6.83 -11.76
N TRP A 220 3.07 -8.06 -12.29
CA TRP A 220 2.19 -8.40 -13.42
C TRP A 220 0.73 -8.15 -13.08
N VAL A 221 0.24 -8.56 -11.91
CA VAL A 221 -1.14 -8.35 -11.46
C VAL A 221 -1.49 -6.85 -11.38
N HIS A 222 -0.57 -6.00 -10.93
CA HIS A 222 -0.77 -4.56 -10.81
C HIS A 222 -0.70 -3.80 -12.14
N PHE A 223 0.16 -4.23 -13.08
CA PHE A 223 0.42 -3.49 -14.32
C PHE A 223 -0.28 -4.06 -15.56
N LYS A 224 -0.47 -5.38 -15.61
CA LYS A 224 -0.96 -6.11 -16.80
C LYS A 224 -2.18 -6.98 -16.51
N GLY A 225 -2.39 -7.38 -15.25
CA GLY A 225 -3.50 -8.20 -14.82
C GLY A 225 -4.79 -7.41 -14.60
N SER A 226 -5.77 -8.11 -14.00
CA SER A 226 -7.14 -7.61 -13.81
C SER A 226 -7.37 -6.94 -12.45
N LEU A 227 -6.35 -6.71 -11.62
CA LEU A 227 -6.51 -6.09 -10.31
C LEU A 227 -7.17 -4.72 -10.41
N LYS A 228 -6.62 -3.85 -11.27
CA LYS A 228 -7.17 -2.50 -11.48
C LYS A 228 -8.58 -2.53 -12.03
N GLU A 229 -8.87 -3.43 -12.97
CA GLU A 229 -10.19 -3.62 -13.58
C GLU A 229 -11.22 -4.05 -12.52
N LYS A 230 -10.98 -5.15 -11.81
CA LYS A 230 -11.85 -5.64 -10.74
C LYS A 230 -12.03 -4.62 -9.61
N THR A 231 -11.01 -3.82 -9.34
CA THR A 231 -11.11 -2.73 -8.35
C THR A 231 -12.09 -1.67 -8.79
N VAL A 232 -12.02 -1.23 -10.06
CA VAL A 232 -12.88 -0.15 -10.57
C VAL A 232 -14.31 -0.60 -10.84
N GLU A 233 -14.55 -1.90 -11.04
CA GLU A 233 -15.89 -2.48 -11.16
C GLU A 233 -16.68 -2.44 -9.84
N ASN A 234 -16.01 -2.36 -8.68
CA ASN A 234 -16.66 -2.33 -7.38
C ASN A 234 -15.87 -1.48 -6.37
N LEU A 235 -15.82 -0.18 -6.63
CA LEU A 235 -15.04 0.78 -5.85
C LEU A 235 -15.54 0.88 -4.40
N GLU A 236 -16.84 0.73 -4.17
CA GLU A 236 -17.44 0.74 -2.84
C GLU A 236 -16.94 -0.41 -1.97
N LYS A 237 -16.67 -1.58 -2.56
CA LYS A 237 -16.10 -2.71 -1.84
C LYS A 237 -14.62 -2.48 -1.51
N TYR A 238 -13.87 -1.83 -2.37
CA TYR A 238 -12.40 -1.81 -2.28
C TYR A 238 -11.78 -0.50 -1.82
N VAL A 239 -12.48 0.63 -1.85
CA VAL A 239 -11.89 1.95 -1.59
C VAL A 239 -12.69 2.69 -0.51
N VAL A 240 -11.99 3.20 0.50
CA VAL A 240 -12.57 4.10 1.51
C VAL A 240 -12.91 5.44 0.86
N LYS A 241 -14.11 5.95 1.16
CA LYS A 241 -14.60 7.22 0.60
C LYS A 241 -14.95 8.19 1.73
N ASP A 242 -14.37 9.39 1.68
CA ASP A 242 -14.54 10.42 2.72
C ASP A 242 -15.05 11.75 2.13
N PRO A 243 -16.28 12.20 2.46
CA PRO A 243 -16.82 13.49 1.99
C PRO A 243 -16.06 14.72 2.51
N LYS A 244 -15.15 14.54 3.47
CA LYS A 244 -14.27 15.62 3.99
C LYS A 244 -13.05 15.87 3.12
N LEU A 245 -12.70 14.99 2.18
CA LEU A 245 -11.54 15.15 1.31
C LEU A 245 -11.65 16.44 0.44
N PRO A 246 -12.75 16.71 -0.28
CA PRO A 246 -12.93 17.95 -1.03
C PRO A 246 -12.80 19.21 -0.15
N LEU A 247 -13.27 19.15 1.10
CA LEU A 247 -13.17 20.25 2.06
C LEU A 247 -11.71 20.53 2.47
N LEU A 248 -10.92 19.48 2.71
CA LEU A 248 -9.53 19.64 3.11
C LEU A 248 -8.71 20.29 1.99
N LEU A 249 -8.84 19.76 0.77
CA LEU A 249 -8.08 20.24 -0.38
C LEU A 249 -8.48 21.66 -0.78
N SER A 250 -9.77 22.01 -0.72
CA SER A 250 -10.19 23.40 -1.00
C SER A 250 -9.56 24.39 -0.02
N ARG A 251 -9.51 24.06 1.27
CA ARG A 251 -8.88 24.89 2.31
C ARG A 251 -7.36 25.00 2.15
N MET A 252 -6.71 23.96 1.66
CA MET A 252 -5.29 24.03 1.33
C MET A 252 -5.05 24.98 0.16
N ASN A 253 -5.90 24.91 -0.86
CA ASN A 253 -5.82 25.76 -2.05
C ASN A 253 -6.11 27.25 -1.75
N GLU A 254 -6.83 27.57 -0.67
CA GLU A 254 -7.01 28.95 -0.19
C GLU A 254 -5.70 29.62 0.27
N VAL A 255 -4.69 28.84 0.68
CA VAL A 255 -3.47 29.39 1.34
C VAL A 255 -2.15 28.95 0.69
N ALA A 256 -2.17 27.95 -0.18
CA ALA A 256 -1.00 27.30 -0.75
C ALA A 256 -1.37 26.58 -2.06
N LYS A 257 -0.37 26.21 -2.84
CA LYS A 257 -0.55 25.36 -4.03
C LYS A 257 -0.76 23.89 -3.62
N VAL A 258 -1.56 23.15 -4.37
CA VAL A 258 -1.85 21.73 -4.12
C VAL A 258 -1.47 20.92 -5.35
N PHE A 259 -0.72 19.84 -5.18
CA PHE A 259 -0.31 19.00 -6.31
C PHE A 259 -0.44 17.50 -6.01
N LEU A 260 -0.69 16.72 -7.06
CA LEU A 260 -0.72 15.26 -7.04
C LEU A 260 0.52 14.73 -7.78
N VAL A 261 1.29 13.84 -7.15
CA VAL A 261 2.40 13.10 -7.76
C VAL A 261 2.24 11.63 -7.43
N THR A 262 1.69 10.86 -8.37
CA THR A 262 1.38 9.43 -8.19
C THR A 262 2.16 8.55 -9.17
N ASN A 263 2.48 7.33 -8.73
CA ASN A 263 3.10 6.31 -9.59
C ASN A 263 2.08 5.65 -10.55
N SER A 264 0.79 5.75 -10.24
CA SER A 264 -0.29 5.18 -11.06
C SER A 264 -0.44 5.94 -12.38
N ASP A 265 -0.91 5.26 -13.42
CA ASP A 265 -1.20 5.85 -14.72
C ASP A 265 -2.43 6.76 -14.69
N TYR A 266 -2.61 7.61 -15.71
CA TYR A 266 -3.72 8.56 -15.77
C TYR A 266 -5.10 7.89 -15.80
N LYS A 267 -5.29 6.79 -16.53
CA LYS A 267 -6.62 6.16 -16.67
C LYS A 267 -7.11 5.64 -15.33
N TYR A 268 -6.23 4.96 -14.59
CA TYR A 268 -6.55 4.48 -13.26
C TYR A 268 -6.76 5.64 -12.27
N THR A 269 -5.86 6.63 -12.29
CA THR A 269 -5.96 7.85 -11.47
C THR A 269 -7.30 8.56 -11.69
N GLN A 270 -7.72 8.73 -12.94
CA GLN A 270 -8.98 9.37 -13.28
C GLN A 270 -10.17 8.61 -12.69
N LYS A 271 -10.22 7.27 -12.79
CA LYS A 271 -11.32 6.46 -12.23
C LYS A 271 -11.38 6.57 -10.70
N ILE A 272 -10.26 6.37 -10.02
CA ILE A 272 -10.16 6.43 -8.56
C ILE A 272 -10.50 7.82 -8.04
N MET A 273 -9.88 8.86 -8.59
CA MET A 273 -10.11 10.23 -8.15
C MET A 273 -11.53 10.70 -8.48
N THR A 274 -12.13 10.25 -9.59
CA THR A 274 -13.54 10.55 -9.86
C THR A 274 -14.43 9.96 -8.76
N TYR A 275 -14.19 8.70 -8.38
CA TYR A 275 -14.93 8.05 -7.29
C TYR A 275 -14.77 8.77 -5.94
N LEU A 276 -13.54 9.14 -5.58
CA LEU A 276 -13.24 9.83 -4.32
C LEU A 276 -13.92 11.20 -4.20
N PHE A 277 -14.30 11.82 -5.32
CA PHE A 277 -14.99 13.12 -5.38
C PHE A 277 -16.44 13.01 -5.84
N ASP A 278 -16.96 11.80 -6.02
CA ASP A 278 -18.32 11.56 -6.47
C ASP A 278 -19.31 11.71 -5.31
N PHE A 279 -19.59 12.97 -4.97
CA PHE A 279 -20.61 13.39 -4.03
C PHE A 279 -21.61 14.33 -4.73
N SER A 280 -22.80 14.49 -4.15
CA SER A 280 -23.81 15.44 -4.63
C SER A 280 -23.44 16.92 -4.38
N HIS A 281 -22.27 17.18 -3.80
CA HIS A 281 -21.78 18.51 -3.44
C HIS A 281 -20.28 18.66 -3.73
N GLY A 282 -19.82 19.91 -3.74
CA GLY A 282 -18.39 20.27 -3.77
C GLY A 282 -17.73 20.17 -2.39
N PRO A 283 -16.90 21.16 -1.98
CA PRO A 283 -16.23 21.14 -0.68
C PRO A 283 -17.14 21.03 0.55
N LYS A 284 -18.38 21.51 0.48
CA LYS A 284 -19.36 21.46 1.57
C LYS A 284 -20.75 21.11 1.03
N PRO A 285 -21.63 20.50 1.83
CA PRO A 285 -23.04 20.36 1.47
C PRO A 285 -23.64 21.69 1.00
N GLY A 286 -24.35 21.68 -0.12
CA GLY A 286 -24.92 22.87 -0.75
C GLY A 286 -24.00 23.64 -1.70
N THR A 287 -22.72 23.26 -1.83
CA THR A 287 -21.81 23.84 -2.84
C THR A 287 -21.82 23.01 -4.13
N PRO A 288 -21.62 23.64 -5.32
CA PRO A 288 -21.65 22.92 -6.59
C PRO A 288 -20.54 21.86 -6.66
N ARG A 289 -20.86 20.70 -7.24
CA ARG A 289 -19.88 19.66 -7.54
C ARG A 289 -18.80 20.22 -8.47
N ARG A 290 -17.56 19.81 -8.26
CA ARG A 290 -16.41 20.16 -9.13
C ARG A 290 -15.63 18.92 -9.50
N PRO A 291 -15.05 18.85 -10.70
CA PRO A 291 -14.16 17.76 -11.08
C PRO A 291 -12.93 17.71 -10.16
N TRP A 292 -12.42 16.50 -9.87
CA TRP A 292 -11.31 16.31 -8.93
C TRP A 292 -10.05 17.08 -9.36
N GLN A 293 -9.83 17.25 -10.67
CA GLN A 293 -8.69 17.99 -11.21
C GLN A 293 -8.66 19.44 -10.73
N SER A 294 -9.82 20.07 -10.54
CA SER A 294 -9.92 21.48 -10.09
C SER A 294 -9.43 21.73 -8.67
N TYR A 295 -9.11 20.68 -7.91
CA TYR A 295 -8.55 20.79 -6.57
C TYR A 295 -7.02 20.85 -6.56
N PHE A 296 -6.37 20.60 -7.71
CA PHE A 296 -4.92 20.52 -7.85
C PHE A 296 -4.42 21.56 -8.86
N ASP A 297 -3.39 22.32 -8.49
CA ASP A 297 -2.66 23.21 -9.38
C ASP A 297 -1.71 22.46 -10.32
N LEU A 298 -1.28 21.25 -9.94
CA LEU A 298 -0.43 20.39 -10.75
C LEU A 298 -0.77 18.92 -10.53
N ILE A 299 -0.88 18.16 -11.61
CA ILE A 299 -1.17 16.73 -11.60
C ILE A 299 -0.07 16.02 -12.39
N LEU A 300 0.68 15.16 -11.72
CA LEU A 300 1.72 14.32 -12.29
C LEU A 300 1.41 12.85 -11.99
N VAL A 301 1.30 12.07 -13.06
CA VAL A 301 1.09 10.62 -13.04
C VAL A 301 2.35 9.91 -13.55
N ASP A 302 2.40 8.59 -13.44
CA ASP A 302 3.56 7.80 -13.87
C ASP A 302 4.90 8.29 -13.24
N ALA A 303 4.85 8.78 -12.00
CA ALA A 303 5.97 9.50 -11.38
C ALA A 303 7.23 8.64 -11.19
N ARG A 304 7.09 7.31 -11.04
CA ARG A 304 8.20 6.36 -10.78
C ARG A 304 9.04 6.73 -9.56
N LYS A 305 8.40 7.12 -8.45
CA LYS A 305 9.06 7.25 -7.15
C LYS A 305 9.70 5.89 -6.76
N PRO A 306 10.95 5.87 -6.26
CA PRO A 306 11.74 7.01 -5.78
C PRO A 306 12.61 7.70 -6.84
N VAL A 307 12.76 7.15 -8.05
CA VAL A 307 13.60 7.72 -9.13
C VAL A 307 13.21 9.17 -9.45
N PHE A 308 11.92 9.51 -9.30
CA PHE A 308 11.39 10.87 -9.34
C PHE A 308 12.20 11.91 -8.55
N PHE A 309 12.70 11.53 -7.37
CA PHE A 309 13.42 12.44 -6.47
C PHE A 309 14.93 12.51 -6.78
N GLY A 310 15.42 11.73 -7.75
CA GLY A 310 16.78 11.77 -8.27
C GLY A 310 16.81 12.36 -9.68
N GLU A 311 17.22 11.55 -10.66
CA GLU A 311 17.27 11.95 -12.07
C GLU A 311 15.89 12.08 -12.73
N GLY A 312 14.87 11.42 -12.17
CA GLY A 312 13.54 11.39 -12.73
C GLY A 312 13.47 10.66 -14.07
N THR A 313 12.46 11.01 -14.86
CA THR A 313 12.32 10.54 -16.25
C THR A 313 11.91 11.72 -17.13
N VAL A 314 11.96 11.54 -18.46
CA VAL A 314 11.51 12.56 -19.41
C VAL A 314 10.07 12.97 -19.11
N LEU A 315 9.85 14.28 -18.95
CA LEU A 315 8.52 14.84 -18.74
C LEU A 315 7.66 14.60 -19.98
N ARG A 316 6.45 14.07 -19.77
CA ARG A 316 5.47 13.82 -20.84
C ARG A 316 4.13 14.48 -20.52
N GLN A 317 3.41 14.86 -21.58
CA GLN A 317 2.06 15.38 -21.52
C GLN A 317 1.07 14.26 -21.83
N VAL A 318 0.08 14.08 -20.95
CA VAL A 318 -0.99 13.09 -21.12
C VAL A 318 -2.09 13.69 -22.00
N ASP A 319 -2.54 12.94 -23.02
CA ASP A 319 -3.79 13.23 -23.71
C ASP A 319 -4.97 12.74 -22.87
N THR A 320 -5.75 13.69 -22.35
CA THR A 320 -6.87 13.44 -21.44
C THR A 320 -8.17 13.09 -22.17
N VAL A 321 -8.23 13.24 -23.50
CA VAL A 321 -9.41 12.96 -24.33
C VAL A 321 -9.35 11.53 -24.91
N GLY A 322 -8.16 11.08 -25.34
CA GLY A 322 -7.96 9.74 -25.95
C GLY A 322 -7.23 8.71 -25.07
N ALA A 323 -6.63 9.15 -23.96
CA ALA A 323 -5.87 8.31 -23.03
C ALA A 323 -4.80 7.43 -23.72
N SER A 324 -3.93 8.10 -24.49
CA SER A 324 -2.63 7.59 -24.98
C SER A 324 -1.56 8.69 -24.83
N MET A 325 -0.28 8.34 -24.65
CA MET A 325 0.80 9.33 -24.49
C MET A 325 1.37 9.74 -25.85
N PHE A 326 1.49 11.05 -26.11
CA PHE A 326 2.23 11.55 -27.27
C PHE A 326 3.75 11.59 -27.00
N GLN A 327 4.54 11.11 -27.96
CA GLN A 327 5.95 11.48 -28.12
C GLN A 327 6.02 12.53 -29.24
N GLY A 328 6.19 13.80 -28.87
CA GLY A 328 6.33 14.90 -29.83
C GLY A 328 7.29 15.95 -29.29
N THR A 329 8.27 16.33 -30.11
CA THR A 329 9.42 17.22 -29.84
C THR A 329 9.09 18.72 -29.74
N GLU A 330 7.88 19.07 -29.32
CA GLU A 330 7.55 20.43 -28.88
C GLU A 330 6.85 20.33 -27.52
N ALA A 331 7.60 20.68 -26.47
CA ALA A 331 7.15 20.61 -25.10
C ALA A 331 6.05 21.65 -24.84
N LYS A 332 4.78 21.26 -25.04
CA LYS A 332 3.67 21.86 -24.33
C LYS A 332 3.49 21.11 -23.02
N LEU A 333 3.76 21.81 -21.91
CA LEU A 333 3.30 21.38 -20.59
C LEU A 333 1.80 21.08 -20.66
N THR A 334 1.34 19.96 -20.09
CA THR A 334 -0.05 19.92 -19.59
C THR A 334 -0.09 20.71 -18.29
N LEU A 335 -0.01 22.03 -18.42
CA LEU A 335 -0.45 22.99 -17.42
C LEU A 335 -1.99 22.97 -17.47
N TYR A 336 -2.64 22.50 -16.41
CA TYR A 336 -3.94 23.09 -16.07
C TYR A 336 -3.60 24.45 -15.45
N MET A 337 -3.96 25.55 -16.11
CA MET A 337 -4.09 26.86 -15.45
C MET A 337 -5.49 27.00 -14.88
#